data_AF-A0A0J7MQJ0-F1
#
_entry.id   AF-A0A0J7MQJ0-F1
#
_cell.length_a   1.000
_cell.length_b   1.000
_cell.length_c   1.000
_cell.angle_alpha   90.00
_cell.angle_beta   90.00
_cell.angle_gamma   90.00
#
_symmetry.space_group_name_H-M   'P 1'
#
loop_
_entity.id
_entity.type
_entity.pdbx_description
1 polymer ?
#
loop_
_entity_poly.entity_id
_entity_poly.type
_entity_poly.pdbx_seq_one_letter_code
_entity_poly.pdbx_strand_id
1 'polypeptide(L)'
;MDLLPAAELIPPDRPKEDVLDELIRDLKILKKQTYKGKRKRETEAQRVVVQRSGTSEQDTTEAPNTEDGYPKDGEPWTMVLGRKEKKKQQLLQSQHKQQDGIAAKKISSTMRRPKSTVSPRKEKKTAAVAITTMSDETTYKKLMQLAKRNISLEELKIDDIDCRRAMTGGLLLQIHGKDNQSKAEQLTDKLQSLFASNKNIKVYKPQQMAELRIMGIDDAITCEDIVQTIVKISGCRVSEVRIGPIRIAGRGMGTVWVRCPLTAANKLAEMGKIKVGWFSARVEMLPGRRLHCFRCLRPGHAKGQCTAEDFSNRCYNWSDIGHKLQ
;
A
#
# COMPACT_ATOMS: atom_id res chain seq x y z
N MET A 1 -56.81 -27.82 -62.87
CA MET A 1 -55.73 -27.96 -63.87
C MET A 1 -54.52 -27.15 -63.44
N ASP A 2 -53.70 -27.49 -62.45
CA ASP A 2 -53.70 -28.54 -61.44
C ASP A 2 -52.49 -28.29 -60.52
N LEU A 3 -52.70 -28.55 -59.23
CA LEU A 3 -51.79 -29.25 -58.33
C LEU A 3 -50.37 -28.69 -58.13
N LEU A 4 -50.15 -28.05 -56.97
CA LEU A 4 -48.99 -28.37 -56.11
C LEU A 4 -49.10 -29.86 -55.67
N PRO A 5 -48.04 -30.57 -55.20
CA PRO A 5 -46.78 -30.08 -54.61
C PRO A 5 -45.52 -30.93 -54.91
N ALA A 6 -44.33 -30.47 -54.52
CA ALA A 6 -43.24 -31.36 -54.05
C ALA A 6 -42.26 -30.60 -53.17
N ALA A 7 -42.17 -31.03 -51.92
CA ALA A 7 -41.26 -30.53 -50.90
C ALA A 7 -39.84 -31.04 -51.18
N GLU A 8 -38.88 -30.12 -51.35
CA GLU A 8 -37.47 -30.45 -51.23
C GLU A 8 -37.08 -30.54 -49.75
N LEU A 9 -36.42 -31.65 -49.46
CA LEU A 9 -36.09 -32.19 -48.15
C LEU A 9 -35.16 -31.26 -47.37
N ILE A 10 -35.64 -30.78 -46.22
CA ILE A 10 -34.82 -30.18 -45.16
C ILE A 10 -34.17 -31.34 -44.38
N PRO A 11 -32.83 -31.43 -44.28
CA PRO A 11 -32.18 -32.45 -43.46
C PRO A 11 -32.43 -32.19 -41.96
N PRO A 12 -32.55 -33.25 -41.14
CA PRO A 12 -33.04 -33.15 -39.77
C PRO A 12 -32.06 -32.47 -38.83
N ASP A 13 -32.65 -31.85 -37.80
CA ASP A 13 -32.05 -31.18 -36.66
C ASP A 13 -30.64 -31.68 -36.27
N ARG A 14 -29.65 -30.78 -36.39
CA ARG A 14 -28.34 -30.95 -35.75
C ARG A 14 -28.51 -30.64 -34.25
N PRO A 15 -28.14 -31.56 -33.32
CA PRO A 15 -28.31 -31.32 -31.89
C PRO A 15 -27.46 -30.13 -31.45
N LYS A 16 -28.04 -29.22 -30.66
CA LYS A 16 -27.41 -27.96 -30.18
C LYS A 16 -26.13 -28.17 -29.36
N GLU A 17 -25.89 -29.41 -28.92
CA GLU A 17 -24.70 -29.81 -28.16
C GLU A 17 -23.44 -29.85 -29.06
N ASP A 18 -23.56 -30.22 -30.34
CA ASP A 18 -22.41 -30.29 -31.26
C ASP A 18 -21.89 -28.89 -31.66
N VAL A 19 -22.79 -27.90 -31.76
CA VAL A 19 -22.44 -26.52 -32.08
C VAL A 19 -21.67 -25.85 -30.94
N LEU A 20 -22.01 -26.20 -29.69
CA LEU A 20 -21.31 -25.68 -28.52
C LEU A 20 -19.89 -26.25 -28.42
N ASP A 21 -19.71 -27.53 -28.76
CA ASP A 21 -18.41 -28.19 -28.76
C ASP A 21 -17.50 -27.76 -29.91
N GLU A 22 -18.06 -27.40 -31.08
CA GLU A 22 -17.32 -26.72 -32.15
C GLU A 22 -16.87 -25.31 -31.71
N LEU A 23 -17.75 -24.51 -31.13
CA LEU A 23 -17.40 -23.17 -30.63
C LEU A 23 -16.34 -23.21 -29.50
N ILE A 24 -16.40 -24.21 -28.62
CA ILE A 24 -15.38 -24.41 -27.57
C ILE A 24 -14.03 -24.82 -28.20
N ARG A 25 -14.04 -25.63 -29.26
CA ARG A 25 -12.82 -25.97 -30.02
C ARG A 25 -12.22 -24.73 -30.68
N ASP A 26 -13.04 -23.90 -31.33
CA ASP A 26 -12.58 -22.68 -32.00
C ASP A 26 -12.03 -21.65 -31.01
N LEU A 27 -12.66 -21.48 -29.85
CA LEU A 27 -12.16 -20.63 -28.77
C LEU A 27 -10.82 -21.13 -28.20
N LYS A 28 -10.61 -22.46 -28.13
CA LYS A 28 -9.32 -23.04 -27.72
C LYS A 28 -8.23 -22.80 -28.77
N ILE A 29 -8.56 -22.86 -30.07
CA ILE A 29 -7.63 -22.58 -31.17
C ILE A 29 -7.21 -21.10 -31.14
N LEU A 30 -8.15 -20.17 -30.98
CA LEU A 30 -7.87 -18.73 -30.87
C LEU A 30 -7.03 -18.38 -29.64
N LYS A 31 -7.27 -19.02 -28.49
CA LYS A 31 -6.40 -18.87 -27.29
C LYS A 31 -4.98 -19.39 -27.53
N LYS A 32 -4.82 -20.48 -28.28
CA LYS A 32 -3.49 -21.04 -28.60
C LYS A 32 -2.72 -20.16 -29.60
N GLN A 33 -3.41 -19.54 -30.56
CA GLN A 33 -2.82 -18.58 -31.51
C GLN A 33 -2.39 -17.28 -30.81
N THR A 34 -3.22 -16.74 -29.92
CA THR A 34 -2.87 -15.53 -29.12
C THR A 34 -1.71 -15.78 -28.15
N TYR A 35 -1.62 -16.97 -27.55
CA TYR A 35 -0.49 -17.35 -26.69
C TYR A 35 0.83 -17.50 -27.49
N LYS A 36 0.78 -18.10 -28.69
CA LYS A 36 1.93 -18.16 -29.60
C LYS A 36 2.35 -16.76 -30.09
N GLY A 37 1.40 -15.87 -30.36
CA GLY A 37 1.66 -14.48 -30.77
C GLY A 37 2.33 -13.65 -29.67
N LYS A 38 1.93 -13.82 -28.40
CA LYS A 38 2.60 -13.18 -27.25
C LYS A 38 4.02 -13.69 -27.05
N ARG A 39 4.24 -15.01 -27.11
CA ARG A 39 5.58 -15.60 -27.00
C ARG A 39 6.53 -15.13 -28.11
N LYS A 40 6.03 -15.00 -29.34
CA LYS A 40 6.83 -14.51 -30.48
C LYS A 40 7.23 -13.03 -30.31
N ARG A 41 6.31 -12.18 -29.82
CA ARG A 41 6.60 -10.77 -29.49
C ARG A 41 7.59 -10.61 -28.33
N GLU A 42 7.55 -11.48 -27.33
CA GLU A 42 8.55 -11.47 -26.24
C GLU A 42 9.94 -11.89 -26.71
N THR A 43 10.04 -12.85 -27.65
CA THR A 43 11.35 -13.26 -28.20
C THR A 43 11.95 -12.27 -29.21
N GLU A 44 11.15 -11.41 -29.83
CA GLU A 44 11.61 -10.46 -30.85
C GLU A 44 12.05 -9.10 -30.26
N ALA A 45 11.66 -8.80 -29.02
CA ALA A 45 12.02 -7.56 -28.31
C ALA A 45 13.42 -7.55 -27.67
N GLN A 46 14.27 -8.55 -27.91
CA GLN A 46 15.62 -8.66 -27.35
C GLN A 46 16.68 -8.98 -28.41
N ARG A 47 16.81 -8.10 -29.40
CA ARG A 47 18.04 -7.95 -30.19
C ARG A 47 18.28 -6.47 -30.50
N VAL A 48 18.81 -5.74 -29.53
CA VAL A 48 19.57 -4.52 -29.79
C VAL A 48 21.04 -4.86 -29.55
N VAL A 49 21.78 -5.00 -30.64
CA VAL A 49 23.22 -5.19 -30.65
C VAL A 49 23.86 -3.83 -30.37
N VAL A 50 24.49 -3.67 -29.20
CA VAL A 50 25.36 -2.53 -28.92
C VAL A 50 26.73 -2.83 -29.49
N GLN A 51 27.06 -2.18 -30.61
CA GLN A 51 28.43 -2.14 -31.14
C GLN A 51 29.30 -1.30 -30.20
N ARG A 52 30.36 -1.90 -29.67
CA ARG A 52 31.45 -1.19 -28.99
C ARG A 52 32.41 -0.68 -30.07
N SER A 53 32.43 0.62 -30.31
CA SER A 53 33.57 1.30 -30.92
C SER A 53 34.47 1.84 -29.81
N GLY A 54 35.73 1.41 -29.83
CA GLY A 54 36.77 1.99 -29.00
C GLY A 54 37.36 3.22 -29.66
N THR A 55 37.60 4.25 -28.87
CA THR A 55 38.68 5.21 -29.07
C THR A 55 39.27 5.54 -27.72
N SER A 56 40.57 5.27 -27.61
CA SER A 56 41.47 5.64 -26.54
C SER A 56 41.83 7.11 -26.65
N GLU A 57 41.71 7.87 -25.58
CA GLU A 57 42.56 9.03 -25.31
C GLU A 57 42.85 9.06 -23.81
N GLN A 58 44.15 9.09 -23.52
CA GLN A 58 44.75 9.10 -22.19
C GLN A 58 44.69 10.51 -21.63
N ASP A 59 44.42 10.66 -20.33
CA ASP A 59 45.00 11.76 -19.58
C ASP A 59 45.29 11.34 -18.14
N THR A 60 46.54 11.57 -17.77
CA THR A 60 47.21 11.17 -16.52
C THR A 60 46.97 12.19 -15.42
N THR A 61 46.85 11.73 -14.17
CA THR A 61 47.43 12.46 -13.02
C THR A 61 47.60 11.51 -11.83
N GLU A 62 48.76 11.66 -11.20
CA GLU A 62 49.48 10.72 -10.36
C GLU A 62 49.00 10.70 -8.89
N ALA A 63 49.16 9.55 -8.24
CA ALA A 63 49.08 9.39 -6.79
C ALA A 63 50.50 9.15 -6.23
N PRO A 64 50.86 9.67 -5.03
CA PRO A 64 52.24 9.65 -4.56
C PRO A 64 52.63 8.32 -3.92
N ASN A 65 53.87 7.90 -4.24
CA ASN A 65 54.59 6.76 -3.69
C ASN A 65 54.72 6.81 -2.17
N THR A 66 54.66 5.65 -1.51
CA THR A 66 55.21 5.46 -0.16
C THR A 66 56.14 4.26 -0.21
N GLU A 67 57.39 4.53 0.15
CA GLU A 67 58.57 3.69 -0.07
C GLU A 67 58.65 2.47 0.85
N ASP A 68 59.34 1.45 0.33
CA ASP A 68 59.70 0.20 0.98
C ASP A 68 60.61 0.41 2.20
N GLY A 69 60.17 -0.08 3.36
CA GLY A 69 60.97 -0.11 4.59
C GLY A 69 61.49 -1.51 4.90
N TYR A 70 62.69 -1.83 4.45
CA TYR A 70 63.48 -2.96 4.98
C TYR A 70 63.91 -2.64 6.43
N PRO A 71 63.86 -3.59 7.38
CA PRO A 71 64.27 -3.33 8.76
C PRO A 71 65.77 -3.07 8.88
N LYS A 72 66.16 -2.06 9.66
CA LYS A 72 67.55 -1.77 10.04
C LYS A 72 68.03 -2.75 11.11
N ASP A 73 69.31 -3.09 11.02
CA ASP A 73 70.00 -4.05 11.87
C ASP A 73 70.00 -3.61 13.35
N GLY A 74 69.58 -4.51 14.25
CA GLY A 74 69.65 -4.29 15.71
C GLY A 74 68.57 -4.96 16.56
N GLU A 75 67.52 -5.56 15.96
CA GLU A 75 66.48 -6.26 16.74
C GLU A 75 66.75 -7.77 16.87
N PRO A 76 66.63 -8.36 18.07
CA PRO A 76 66.80 -9.80 18.26
C PRO A 76 65.65 -10.57 17.59
N TRP A 77 66.01 -11.57 16.79
CA TRP A 77 65.12 -12.49 16.07
C TRP A 77 63.85 -12.83 16.85
N THR A 78 62.70 -12.44 16.32
CA THR A 78 61.40 -12.78 16.91
C THR A 78 61.11 -14.26 16.72
N MET A 79 61.17 -15.04 17.79
CA MET A 79 60.73 -16.44 17.82
C MET A 79 59.30 -16.56 17.27
N VAL A 80 59.13 -17.28 16.15
CA VAL A 80 57.82 -17.57 15.56
C VAL A 80 57.11 -18.59 16.46
N LEU A 81 56.32 -18.13 17.42
CA LEU A 81 55.47 -18.98 18.24
C LEU A 81 54.34 -19.57 17.38
N GLY A 82 54.18 -20.90 17.44
CA GLY A 82 53.17 -21.64 16.67
C GLY A 82 51.74 -21.19 16.98
N ARG A 83 50.82 -21.40 16.03
CA ARG A 83 49.40 -20.94 16.08
C ARG A 83 48.65 -21.27 17.38
N LYS A 84 49.07 -22.30 18.13
CA LYS A 84 48.46 -22.69 19.41
C LYS A 84 48.85 -21.77 20.58
N GLU A 85 50.10 -21.29 20.65
CA GLU A 85 50.56 -20.35 21.70
C GLU A 85 49.87 -18.98 21.57
N LYS A 86 49.74 -18.48 20.34
CA LYS A 86 49.10 -17.18 20.04
C LYS A 86 47.62 -17.15 20.46
N LYS A 87 46.92 -18.28 20.33
CA LYS A 87 45.53 -18.43 20.76
C LYS A 87 45.39 -18.50 22.29
N LYS A 88 46.38 -19.07 22.99
CA LYS A 88 46.44 -19.11 24.46
C LYS A 88 46.74 -17.73 25.06
N GLN A 89 47.64 -16.95 24.43
CA GLN A 89 47.93 -15.57 24.85
C GLN A 89 46.75 -14.61 24.60
N GLN A 90 46.00 -14.78 23.50
CA GLN A 90 44.77 -14.00 23.27
C GLN A 90 43.65 -14.31 24.27
N LEU A 91 43.56 -15.55 24.77
CA LEU A 91 42.58 -15.93 25.80
C LEU A 91 42.94 -15.35 27.19
N LEU A 92 44.23 -15.22 27.49
CA LEU A 92 44.71 -14.62 28.74
C LEU A 92 44.57 -13.09 28.73
N GLN A 93 44.78 -12.44 27.57
CA GLN A 93 44.55 -10.99 27.41
C GLN A 93 43.07 -10.60 27.45
N SER A 94 42.14 -11.48 27.06
CA SER A 94 40.70 -11.20 27.19
C SER A 94 40.17 -11.37 28.61
N GLN A 95 40.83 -12.19 29.44
CA GLN A 95 40.49 -12.34 30.86
C GLN A 95 41.03 -11.18 31.73
N HIS A 96 42.20 -10.61 31.38
CA HIS A 96 42.77 -9.46 32.10
C HIS A 96 42.06 -8.12 31.82
N LYS A 97 41.24 -8.03 30.75
CA LYS A 97 40.47 -6.82 30.38
C LYS A 97 39.09 -6.73 31.04
N GLN A 98 38.69 -7.74 31.81
CA GLN A 98 37.40 -7.78 32.51
C GLN A 98 37.50 -7.45 34.02
N GLN A 99 38.69 -7.17 34.55
CA GLN A 99 38.88 -6.88 35.98
C GLN A 99 39.26 -5.42 36.33
N ASP A 100 39.60 -4.59 35.34
CA ASP A 100 39.84 -3.15 35.57
C ASP A 100 38.70 -2.29 35.00
N GLY A 101 37.67 -2.09 35.82
CA GLY A 101 36.50 -1.29 35.43
C GLY A 101 35.44 -1.07 36.50
N ILE A 102 35.79 -1.17 37.80
CA ILE A 102 34.91 -0.70 38.89
C ILE A 102 35.37 0.72 39.24
N ALA A 103 34.92 1.70 38.45
CA ALA A 103 34.96 3.11 38.82
C ALA A 103 33.72 3.78 38.26
N ALA A 104 32.86 4.23 39.18
CA ALA A 104 31.57 4.84 38.91
C ALA A 104 31.67 6.02 37.94
N LYS A 105 31.08 5.88 36.76
CA LYS A 105 30.61 7.00 35.94
C LYS A 105 29.10 6.86 35.74
N LYS A 106 28.35 7.68 36.46
CA LYS A 106 26.94 7.99 36.17
C LYS A 106 26.88 8.58 34.75
N ILE A 107 26.60 7.73 33.78
CA ILE A 107 26.13 8.14 32.46
C ILE A 107 24.66 7.73 32.45
N SER A 108 23.79 8.74 32.47
CA SER A 108 22.35 8.58 32.36
C SER A 108 22.02 7.63 31.22
N SER A 109 21.28 6.57 31.52
CA SER A 109 20.72 5.65 30.54
C SER A 109 19.65 6.36 29.71
N THR A 110 20.06 7.23 28.80
CA THR A 110 19.23 7.58 27.65
C THR A 110 19.22 6.36 26.76
N MET A 111 18.27 5.46 27.01
CA MET A 111 18.03 4.31 26.16
C MET A 111 17.93 4.79 24.71
N ARG A 112 18.94 4.45 23.92
CA ARG A 112 18.88 4.54 22.46
C ARG A 112 17.74 3.63 22.02
N ARG A 113 16.56 4.23 21.81
CA ARG A 113 15.41 3.56 21.20
C ARG A 113 15.87 2.87 19.90
N PRO A 114 15.52 1.59 19.68
CA PRO A 114 15.72 0.98 18.37
C PRO A 114 14.98 1.80 17.31
N LYS A 115 15.62 1.98 16.16
CA LYS A 115 15.15 2.83 15.07
C LYS A 115 13.87 2.24 14.46
N SER A 116 12.76 2.97 14.70
CA SER A 116 11.48 3.01 13.99
C SER A 116 10.70 1.70 13.74
N THR A 117 10.05 1.17 14.77
CA THR A 117 8.65 0.78 14.58
C THR A 117 7.83 2.06 14.57
N VAL A 118 7.17 2.37 13.44
CA VAL A 118 6.30 3.56 13.34
C VAL A 118 5.32 3.52 14.51
N SER A 119 5.36 4.53 15.39
CA SER A 119 4.43 4.63 16.52
C SER A 119 2.99 4.63 16.00
N PRO A 120 2.04 4.00 16.72
CA PRO A 120 0.64 3.98 16.31
C PRO A 120 0.17 5.42 16.07
N ARG A 121 -0.50 5.64 14.93
CA ARG A 121 -0.99 6.98 14.61
C ARG A 121 -2.11 7.30 15.60
N LYS A 122 -2.03 8.49 16.22
CA LYS A 122 -3.07 8.97 17.11
C LYS A 122 -4.35 9.22 16.32
N GLU A 123 -5.45 8.75 16.88
CA GLU A 123 -6.79 9.03 16.38
C GLU A 123 -7.17 10.48 16.62
N LYS A 124 -7.99 11.05 15.73
CA LYS A 124 -8.58 12.37 15.96
C LYS A 124 -9.66 12.27 17.02
N LYS A 125 -9.68 13.23 17.94
CA LYS A 125 -10.68 13.30 19.03
C LYS A 125 -12.10 13.65 18.53
N THR A 126 -12.22 14.11 17.30
CA THR A 126 -13.47 14.63 16.72
C THR A 126 -13.96 13.75 15.57
N ALA A 127 -15.26 13.49 15.54
CA ALA A 127 -15.90 12.86 14.40
C ALA A 127 -16.32 13.92 13.38
N ALA A 128 -16.47 13.53 12.12
CA ALA A 128 -16.93 14.45 11.09
C ALA A 128 -17.86 13.75 10.10
N VAL A 129 -18.68 14.56 9.42
CA VAL A 129 -19.52 14.18 8.28
C VAL A 129 -19.06 14.98 7.07
N ALA A 130 -18.74 14.31 5.98
CA ALA A 130 -18.30 14.93 4.74
C ALA A 130 -19.44 14.94 3.71
N ILE A 131 -19.67 16.09 3.07
CA ILE A 131 -20.62 16.27 1.97
C ILE A 131 -19.82 16.72 0.75
N THR A 132 -19.91 15.98 -0.35
CA THR A 132 -19.23 16.30 -1.62
C THR A 132 -20.23 16.27 -2.76
N THR A 133 -20.24 17.32 -3.58
CA THR A 133 -21.02 17.36 -4.83
C THR A 133 -20.10 17.04 -6.01
N MET A 134 -20.59 16.23 -6.95
CA MET A 134 -19.87 15.91 -8.19
C MET A 134 -20.29 16.80 -9.37
N SER A 135 -21.42 17.50 -9.25
CA SER A 135 -21.91 18.48 -10.23
C SER A 135 -22.06 19.87 -9.60
N ASP A 136 -21.91 20.90 -10.43
CA ASP A 136 -22.00 22.31 -10.02
C ASP A 136 -23.46 22.82 -9.94
N GLU A 137 -24.43 22.00 -10.32
CA GLU A 137 -25.86 22.35 -10.37
C GLU A 137 -26.42 22.73 -8.99
N THR A 138 -25.85 22.15 -7.92
CA THR A 138 -26.30 22.38 -6.54
C THR A 138 -25.21 23.05 -5.71
N THR A 139 -25.44 24.30 -5.32
CA THR A 139 -24.54 25.03 -4.43
C THR A 139 -24.63 24.45 -3.01
N TYR A 140 -23.48 24.30 -2.33
CA TYR A 140 -23.42 23.89 -0.91
C TYR A 140 -24.34 24.71 0.01
N LYS A 141 -24.58 26.00 -0.30
CA LYS A 141 -25.54 26.85 0.42
C LYS A 141 -26.96 26.28 0.39
N LYS A 142 -27.45 25.86 -0.78
CA LYS A 142 -28.79 25.25 -0.94
C LYS A 142 -28.87 23.92 -0.20
N LEU A 143 -27.82 23.10 -0.28
CA LEU A 143 -27.76 21.83 0.45
C LEU A 143 -27.85 22.01 1.96
N MET A 144 -27.11 22.97 2.52
CA MET A 144 -27.17 23.25 3.96
C MET A 144 -28.50 23.86 4.38
N GLN A 145 -29.15 24.65 3.53
CA GLN A 145 -30.51 25.16 3.81
C GLN A 145 -31.53 24.02 3.86
N LEU A 146 -31.47 23.07 2.92
CA LEU A 146 -32.32 21.89 2.93
C LEU A 146 -32.06 20.99 4.15
N ALA A 147 -30.79 20.76 4.48
CA ALA A 147 -30.41 19.98 5.66
C ALA A 147 -30.94 20.62 6.95
N LYS A 148 -30.77 21.94 7.13
CA LYS A 148 -31.26 22.68 8.31
C LYS A 148 -32.79 22.69 8.45
N ARG A 149 -33.53 22.61 7.35
CA ARG A 149 -35.01 22.56 7.39
C ARG A 149 -35.55 21.21 7.82
N ASN A 150 -34.84 20.13 7.46
CA ASN A 150 -35.32 18.77 7.65
C ASN A 150 -34.66 18.03 8.82
N ILE A 151 -33.55 18.54 9.37
CA ILE A 151 -32.81 17.89 10.47
C ILE A 151 -32.68 18.87 11.64
N SER A 152 -33.27 18.47 12.76
CA SER A 152 -33.06 19.12 14.06
C SER A 152 -31.80 18.56 14.73
N LEU A 153 -30.86 19.43 15.10
CA LEU A 153 -29.64 19.02 15.84
C LEU A 153 -29.95 18.62 17.29
N GLU A 154 -31.01 19.19 17.86
CA GLU A 154 -31.48 18.92 19.23
C GLU A 154 -31.93 17.47 19.39
N GLU A 155 -32.67 16.92 18.42
CA GLU A 155 -33.06 15.50 18.39
C GLU A 155 -31.85 14.56 18.39
N LEU A 156 -30.77 14.98 17.73
CA LEU A 156 -29.52 14.22 17.66
C LEU A 156 -28.60 14.47 18.87
N LYS A 157 -29.00 15.35 19.80
CA LYS A 157 -28.22 15.76 20.97
C LYS A 157 -26.81 16.23 20.57
N ILE A 158 -26.70 16.99 19.48
CA ILE A 158 -25.43 17.56 19.02
C ILE A 158 -25.34 19.00 19.54
N ASP A 159 -24.49 19.20 20.55
CA ASP A 159 -24.37 20.50 21.23
C ASP A 159 -23.50 21.49 20.43
N ASP A 160 -22.42 21.00 19.82
CA ASP A 160 -21.46 21.82 19.09
C ASP A 160 -21.04 21.16 17.77
N ILE A 161 -21.23 21.91 16.67
CA ILE A 161 -20.90 21.50 15.31
C ILE A 161 -20.17 22.63 14.59
N ASP A 162 -18.96 22.33 14.13
CA ASP A 162 -18.16 23.24 13.31
C ASP A 162 -18.27 22.86 11.83
N CYS A 163 -18.27 23.85 10.95
CA CYS A 163 -18.42 23.67 9.52
C CYS A 163 -17.23 24.28 8.78
N ARG A 164 -16.47 23.45 8.08
CA ARG A 164 -15.28 23.87 7.34
C ARG A 164 -15.26 23.33 5.91
N ARG A 165 -14.53 24.00 5.03
CA ARG A 165 -14.26 23.47 3.69
C ARG A 165 -13.14 22.44 3.73
N ALA A 166 -13.35 21.28 3.10
CA ALA A 166 -12.34 20.26 2.90
C ALA A 166 -11.34 20.68 1.81
N MET A 167 -10.13 20.11 1.83
CA MET A 167 -9.12 20.36 0.79
C MET A 167 -9.58 19.97 -0.62
N THR A 168 -10.55 19.06 -0.73
CA THR A 168 -11.17 18.63 -1.98
C THR A 168 -12.29 19.56 -2.45
N GLY A 169 -12.59 20.63 -1.73
CA GLY A 169 -13.69 21.57 -2.04
C GLY A 169 -15.06 21.18 -1.46
N GLY A 170 -15.18 19.99 -0.87
CA GLY A 170 -16.39 19.56 -0.15
C GLY A 170 -16.61 20.27 1.19
N LEU A 171 -17.74 19.99 1.83
CA LEU A 171 -18.06 20.46 3.17
C LEU A 171 -17.72 19.39 4.21
N LEU A 172 -17.14 19.81 5.33
CA LEU A 172 -16.86 18.95 6.48
C LEU A 172 -17.56 19.52 7.72
N LEU A 173 -18.48 18.76 8.28
CA LEU A 173 -19.17 19.06 9.52
C LEU A 173 -18.49 18.29 10.66
N GLN A 174 -17.79 18.99 11.54
CA GLN A 174 -17.04 18.41 12.66
C GLN A 174 -17.90 18.46 13.91
N ILE A 175 -18.10 17.30 14.54
CA ILE A 175 -18.93 17.16 15.74
C ILE A 175 -18.00 17.05 16.96
N HIS A 176 -18.23 17.92 17.93
CA HIS A 176 -17.55 17.92 19.22
C HIS A 176 -18.41 17.28 20.31
N GLY A 177 -17.79 16.96 21.45
CA GLY A 177 -18.47 16.39 22.61
C GLY A 177 -18.11 14.93 22.93
N LYS A 178 -19.00 14.25 23.64
CA LYS A 178 -18.94 12.80 23.91
C LYS A 178 -19.81 12.04 22.91
N ASP A 179 -19.42 10.80 22.62
CA ASP A 179 -20.10 9.89 21.67
C ASP A 179 -20.21 10.43 20.23
N ASN A 180 -19.27 11.29 19.85
CA ASN A 180 -19.26 11.98 18.55
C ASN A 180 -19.33 11.01 17.37
N GLN A 181 -18.75 9.81 17.49
CA GLN A 181 -18.78 8.81 16.42
C GLN A 181 -20.19 8.29 16.14
N SER A 182 -20.99 8.03 17.18
CA SER A 182 -22.36 7.53 17.03
C SER A 182 -23.28 8.64 16.51
N LYS A 183 -23.15 9.86 17.05
CA LYS A 183 -23.90 11.03 16.57
C LYS A 183 -23.58 11.37 15.12
N ALA A 184 -22.30 11.26 14.73
CA ALA A 184 -21.89 11.45 13.34
C ALA A 184 -22.49 10.40 12.39
N GLU A 185 -22.62 9.15 12.83
CA GLU A 185 -23.25 8.08 12.05
C GLU A 185 -24.75 8.37 11.85
N GLN A 186 -25.47 8.70 12.92
CA GLN A 186 -26.89 9.08 12.84
C GLN A 186 -27.14 10.30 11.94
N LEU A 187 -26.30 11.34 12.05
CA LEU A 187 -26.39 12.51 11.18
C LEU A 187 -26.09 12.14 9.72
N THR A 188 -25.10 11.28 9.50
CA THR A 188 -24.76 10.77 8.15
C THR A 188 -25.94 10.03 7.55
N ASP A 189 -26.59 9.15 8.30
CA ASP A 189 -27.72 8.35 7.84
C ASP A 189 -28.92 9.24 7.48
N LYS A 190 -29.29 10.20 8.35
CA LYS A 190 -30.36 11.17 8.05
C LYS A 190 -30.05 11.99 6.79
N LEU A 191 -28.81 12.48 6.64
CA LEU A 191 -28.40 13.25 5.46
C LEU A 191 -28.39 12.39 4.19
N GLN A 192 -27.96 11.13 4.28
CA GLN A 192 -28.02 10.19 3.16
C GLN A 192 -29.46 9.92 2.72
N SER A 193 -30.39 9.73 3.66
CA SER A 193 -31.81 9.56 3.36
C SER A 193 -32.40 10.79 2.67
N LEU A 194 -32.06 12.00 3.14
CA LEU A 194 -32.55 13.25 2.54
C LEU A 194 -32.02 13.48 1.12
N PHE A 195 -30.76 13.14 0.87
CA PHE A 195 -30.12 13.35 -0.44
C PHE A 195 -30.17 12.11 -1.33
N ALA A 196 -30.90 11.06 -0.96
CA ALA A 196 -31.01 9.82 -1.71
C ALA A 196 -31.52 10.04 -3.15
N SER A 197 -32.37 11.05 -3.36
CA SER A 197 -32.88 11.44 -4.69
C SER A 197 -31.79 11.96 -5.63
N ASN A 198 -30.71 12.54 -5.08
CA ASN A 198 -29.67 13.22 -5.84
C ASN A 198 -28.37 12.40 -5.83
N LYS A 199 -28.17 11.57 -6.86
CA LYS A 199 -26.95 10.74 -7.02
C LYS A 199 -25.64 11.52 -7.10
N ASN A 200 -25.72 12.82 -7.39
CA ASN A 200 -24.56 13.71 -7.49
C ASN A 200 -23.99 14.14 -6.14
N ILE A 201 -24.72 13.89 -5.04
CA ILE A 201 -24.32 14.26 -3.68
C ILE A 201 -23.85 13.02 -2.95
N LYS A 202 -22.62 13.06 -2.43
CA LYS A 202 -22.05 12.00 -1.60
C LYS A 202 -21.93 12.50 -0.17
N VAL A 203 -22.64 11.84 0.74
CA VAL A 203 -22.51 12.05 2.17
C VAL A 203 -21.89 10.82 2.80
N TYR A 204 -20.82 10.99 3.58
CA TYR A 204 -20.16 9.88 4.25
C TYR A 204 -19.43 10.34 5.51
N LYS A 205 -19.20 9.40 6.43
CA LYS A 205 -18.36 9.58 7.61
C LYS A 205 -16.89 9.34 7.23
N PRO A 206 -16.03 10.38 7.15
CA PRO A 206 -14.60 10.19 6.97
C PRO A 206 -13.98 9.40 8.14
N GLN A 207 -13.55 8.17 7.85
CA GLN A 207 -12.77 7.35 8.77
C GLN A 207 -11.28 7.41 8.41
N GLN A 208 -10.43 7.51 9.43
CA GLN A 208 -8.99 7.41 9.24
C GLN A 208 -8.63 5.94 9.00
N MET A 209 -8.08 5.66 7.81
CA MET A 209 -7.66 4.32 7.42
C MET A 209 -6.15 4.19 7.55
N ALA A 210 -5.69 2.98 7.87
CA ALA A 210 -4.29 2.62 7.87
C ALA A 210 -4.05 1.39 6.99
N GLU A 211 -2.82 1.28 6.47
CA GLU A 211 -2.38 0.16 5.66
C GLU A 211 -1.47 -0.73 6.51
N LEU A 212 -1.67 -2.03 6.42
CA LEU A 212 -0.90 -3.07 7.09
C LEU A 212 -0.35 -4.04 6.05
N ARG A 213 0.79 -4.65 6.39
CA ARG A 213 1.35 -5.80 5.70
C ARG A 213 1.29 -6.99 6.65
N ILE A 214 0.65 -8.07 6.21
CA ILE A 214 0.63 -9.34 6.93
C ILE A 214 1.52 -10.31 6.17
N MET A 215 2.46 -10.95 6.87
CA MET A 215 3.49 -11.83 6.30
C MET A 215 3.46 -13.18 6.98
N GLY A 216 3.82 -14.24 6.24
CA GLY A 216 3.82 -15.59 6.79
C GLY A 216 2.43 -16.22 6.73
N ILE A 217 1.70 -15.97 5.64
CA ILE A 217 0.42 -16.60 5.35
C ILE A 217 0.70 -17.90 4.58
N ASP A 218 -0.02 -18.97 4.91
CA ASP A 218 0.06 -20.23 4.20
C ASP A 218 -0.79 -20.22 2.91
N ASP A 219 -0.43 -21.01 1.90
CA ASP A 219 -1.08 -20.99 0.58
C ASP A 219 -2.52 -21.53 0.62
N ALA A 220 -2.87 -22.31 1.65
CA ALA A 220 -4.24 -22.79 1.87
C ALA A 220 -5.19 -21.71 2.41
N ILE A 221 -4.66 -20.58 2.91
CA ILE A 221 -5.46 -19.53 3.55
C ILE A 221 -6.02 -18.58 2.49
N THR A 222 -7.33 -18.36 2.53
CA THR A 222 -8.00 -17.43 1.62
C THR A 222 -7.99 -16.00 2.16
N CYS A 223 -8.25 -15.02 1.28
CA CYS A 223 -8.45 -13.63 1.68
C CYS A 223 -9.59 -13.47 2.70
N GLU A 224 -10.64 -14.30 2.59
CA GLU A 224 -11.82 -14.24 3.45
C GLU A 224 -11.48 -14.65 4.89
N ASP A 225 -10.66 -15.70 5.07
CA ASP A 225 -10.19 -16.14 6.38
C ASP A 225 -9.40 -15.04 7.11
N ILE A 226 -8.59 -14.30 6.36
CA ILE A 226 -7.81 -13.18 6.89
C ILE A 226 -8.75 -12.05 7.32
N VAL A 227 -9.75 -11.71 6.51
CA VAL A 227 -10.73 -10.67 6.85
C VAL A 227 -11.54 -11.06 8.08
N GLN A 228 -12.03 -12.30 8.16
CA GLN A 228 -12.74 -12.80 9.35
C GLN A 228 -11.86 -12.75 10.60
N THR A 229 -10.58 -13.13 10.48
CA THR A 229 -9.63 -13.07 11.60
C THR A 229 -9.44 -11.64 12.08
N ILE A 230 -9.26 -10.69 11.16
CA ILE A 230 -9.13 -9.26 11.49
C ILE A 230 -10.39 -8.74 12.18
N VAL A 231 -11.58 -9.07 11.66
CA VAL A 231 -12.86 -8.65 12.23
C VAL A 231 -13.04 -9.19 13.63
N LYS A 232 -12.73 -10.48 13.86
CA LYS A 232 -12.78 -11.11 15.20
C LYS A 232 -11.87 -10.42 16.22
N ILE A 233 -10.66 -10.04 15.81
CA ILE A 233 -9.69 -9.39 16.72
C ILE A 233 -10.04 -7.91 16.97
N SER A 234 -10.42 -7.19 15.91
CA SER A 234 -10.56 -5.73 15.97
C SER A 234 -11.96 -5.24 16.36
N GLY A 235 -12.99 -6.04 16.08
CA GLY A 235 -14.40 -5.66 16.20
C GLY A 235 -14.91 -4.77 15.07
N CYS A 236 -14.17 -4.66 13.95
CA CYS A 236 -14.57 -3.84 12.81
C CYS A 236 -15.59 -4.53 11.89
N ARG A 237 -16.30 -3.75 11.08
CA ARG A 237 -17.21 -4.29 10.07
C ARG A 237 -16.41 -4.84 8.88
N VAL A 238 -16.89 -5.95 8.28
CA VAL A 238 -16.27 -6.58 7.11
C VAL A 238 -16.13 -5.59 5.94
N SER A 239 -17.12 -4.71 5.76
CA SER A 239 -17.14 -3.68 4.69
C SER A 239 -16.06 -2.61 4.82
N GLU A 240 -15.49 -2.42 6.01
CA GLU A 240 -14.43 -1.44 6.26
C GLU A 240 -13.03 -1.99 5.93
N VAL A 241 -12.89 -3.31 5.83
CA VAL A 241 -11.62 -3.97 5.56
C VAL A 241 -11.46 -4.20 4.06
N ARG A 242 -10.39 -3.68 3.48
CA ARG A 242 -10.00 -3.93 2.09
C ARG A 242 -8.73 -4.76 2.07
N ILE A 243 -8.72 -5.83 1.29
CA ILE A 243 -7.58 -6.72 1.17
C ILE A 243 -7.09 -6.74 -0.28
N GLY A 244 -5.77 -6.72 -0.45
CA GLY A 244 -5.13 -6.96 -1.74
C GLY A 244 -5.01 -8.45 -2.02
N PRO A 245 -4.59 -8.85 -3.24
CA PRO A 245 -4.28 -10.24 -3.53
C PRO A 245 -3.12 -10.74 -2.65
N ILE A 246 -3.19 -12.00 -2.23
CA ILE A 246 -2.09 -12.67 -1.55
C ILE A 246 -0.96 -12.85 -2.55
N ARG A 247 0.22 -12.35 -2.20
CA ARG A 247 1.45 -12.48 -2.98
C ARG A 247 2.37 -13.47 -2.32
N ILE A 248 2.62 -14.58 -2.99
CA ILE A 248 3.53 -15.62 -2.53
C ILE A 248 4.96 -15.16 -2.87
N ALA A 249 5.80 -15.01 -1.86
CA ALA A 249 7.21 -14.71 -2.07
C ALA A 249 7.97 -15.99 -2.47
N GLY A 250 9.18 -15.86 -3.02
CA GLY A 250 9.99 -17.02 -3.45
C GLY A 250 10.32 -18.07 -2.36
N ARG A 251 9.99 -17.80 -1.09
CA ARG A 251 10.09 -18.75 0.04
C ARG A 251 8.80 -19.54 0.32
N GLY A 252 7.77 -19.43 -0.52
CA GLY A 252 6.52 -20.19 -0.41
C GLY A 252 5.51 -19.64 0.62
N MET A 253 5.87 -18.62 1.41
CA MET A 253 4.92 -17.97 2.31
C MET A 253 4.28 -16.75 1.64
N GLY A 254 2.97 -16.62 1.82
CA GLY A 254 2.16 -15.50 1.39
C GLY A 254 2.40 -14.21 2.19
N THR A 255 2.27 -13.10 1.49
CA THR A 255 2.21 -11.74 2.04
C THR A 255 1.00 -11.03 1.47
N VAL A 256 0.29 -10.27 2.31
CA VAL A 256 -0.90 -9.54 1.87
C VAL A 256 -0.88 -8.12 2.39
N TRP A 257 -1.41 -7.22 1.56
CA TRP A 257 -1.69 -5.85 1.93
C TRP A 257 -3.12 -5.74 2.41
N VAL A 258 -3.32 -5.08 3.54
CA VAL A 258 -4.64 -4.85 4.14
C VAL A 258 -4.80 -3.36 4.43
N ARG A 259 -5.99 -2.83 4.17
CA ARG A 259 -6.39 -1.50 4.60
C ARG A 259 -7.62 -1.61 5.49
N CYS A 260 -7.52 -1.11 6.71
CA CYS A 260 -8.58 -1.17 7.71
C CYS A 260 -8.65 0.15 8.49
N PRO A 261 -9.71 0.37 9.30
CA PRO A 261 -9.79 1.54 10.19
C PRO A 261 -8.56 1.63 11.10
N LEU A 262 -8.15 2.85 11.43
CA LEU A 262 -6.95 3.09 12.23
C LEU A 262 -7.04 2.44 13.62
N THR A 263 -8.22 2.42 14.23
CA THR A 263 -8.50 1.73 15.50
C THR A 263 -8.11 0.25 15.43
N ALA A 264 -8.60 -0.46 14.40
CA ALA A 264 -8.25 -1.85 14.14
C ALA A 264 -6.77 -2.03 13.84
N ALA A 265 -6.23 -1.16 13.00
CA ALA A 265 -4.84 -1.25 12.59
C ALA A 265 -3.86 -1.06 13.75
N ASN A 266 -4.16 -0.14 14.67
CA ASN A 266 -3.38 0.06 15.89
C ASN A 266 -3.39 -1.19 16.77
N LYS A 267 -4.59 -1.78 17.04
CA LYS A 267 -4.71 -3.03 17.80
C LYS A 267 -3.88 -4.17 17.17
N LEU A 268 -3.98 -4.36 15.86
CA LEU A 268 -3.25 -5.42 15.14
C LEU A 268 -1.74 -5.18 15.15
N ALA A 269 -1.32 -3.92 15.01
CA ALA A 269 0.09 -3.55 15.05
C ALA A 269 0.71 -3.70 16.44
N GLU A 270 -0.06 -3.40 17.50
CA GLU A 270 0.35 -3.62 18.90
C GLU A 270 0.54 -5.10 19.22
N MET A 271 -0.33 -5.97 18.71
CA MET A 271 -0.14 -7.43 18.82
C MET A 271 1.09 -7.91 18.05
N GLY A 272 1.40 -7.31 16.89
CA GLY A 272 2.57 -7.60 16.04
C GLY A 272 2.54 -8.97 15.33
N LYS A 273 1.73 -9.90 15.82
CA LYS A 273 1.44 -11.21 15.21
C LYS A 273 -0.03 -11.57 15.44
N ILE A 274 -0.63 -12.22 14.46
CA ILE A 274 -1.98 -12.76 14.53
C ILE A 274 -1.97 -14.23 14.14
N LYS A 275 -2.92 -15.00 14.65
CA LYS A 275 -3.11 -16.39 14.25
C LYS A 275 -4.16 -16.43 13.15
N VAL A 276 -3.78 -16.88 11.95
CA VAL A 276 -4.70 -17.07 10.82
C VAL A 276 -4.74 -18.57 10.53
N GLY A 277 -5.91 -19.19 10.73
CA GLY A 277 -6.01 -20.65 10.77
C GLY A 277 -5.11 -21.23 11.87
N TRP A 278 -4.14 -22.06 11.48
CA TRP A 278 -3.19 -22.69 12.41
C TRP A 278 -1.87 -21.94 12.55
N PHE A 279 -1.54 -21.08 11.60
CA PHE A 279 -0.23 -20.44 11.51
C PHE A 279 -0.23 -19.03 12.13
N SER A 280 0.95 -18.62 12.61
CA SER A 280 1.18 -17.26 13.11
C SER A 280 1.71 -16.38 11.99
N ALA A 281 0.92 -15.37 11.61
CA ALA A 281 1.30 -14.38 10.63
C ALA A 281 1.78 -13.10 11.33
N ARG A 282 2.89 -12.54 10.85
CA ARG A 282 3.44 -11.28 11.36
C ARG A 282 2.69 -10.10 10.78
N VAL A 283 2.35 -9.12 11.60
CA VAL A 283 1.68 -7.88 11.20
C VAL A 283 2.68 -6.72 11.29
N GLU A 284 2.75 -5.92 10.24
CA GLU A 284 3.56 -4.72 10.18
C GLU A 284 2.72 -3.55 9.67
N MET A 285 2.68 -2.45 10.42
CA MET A 285 1.99 -1.23 9.97
C MET A 285 2.84 -0.50 8.92
N LEU A 286 2.23 -0.21 7.77
CA LEU A 286 2.89 0.53 6.71
C LEU A 286 2.86 2.03 6.98
N PRO A 287 3.92 2.77 6.63
CA PRO A 287 3.89 4.21 6.69
C PRO A 287 2.83 4.71 5.69
N GLY A 288 1.89 5.53 6.16
CA GLY A 288 0.87 6.06 5.26
C GLY A 288 1.49 6.93 4.19
N ARG A 289 0.98 6.77 2.99
CA ARG A 289 1.47 7.41 1.77
C ARG A 289 1.48 8.93 1.94
N ARG A 290 2.57 9.54 1.52
CA ARG A 290 2.68 11.01 1.49
C ARG A 290 1.69 11.54 0.46
N LEU A 291 1.08 12.68 0.77
CA LEU A 291 0.21 13.38 -0.18
C LEU A 291 1.07 13.83 -1.37
N HIS A 292 0.73 13.43 -2.59
CA HIS A 292 1.35 13.94 -3.82
C HIS A 292 0.40 14.89 -4.53
N CYS A 293 0.94 16.00 -5.01
CA CYS A 293 0.19 16.95 -5.81
C CYS A 293 0.00 16.38 -7.21
N PHE A 294 -1.23 16.17 -7.67
CA PHE A 294 -1.47 15.71 -9.04
C PHE A 294 -1.22 16.78 -10.11
N ARG A 295 -0.97 18.03 -9.71
CA ARG A 295 -0.59 19.12 -10.62
C ARG A 295 0.92 19.09 -10.86
N CYS A 296 1.74 19.27 -9.82
CA CYS A 296 3.19 19.34 -10.01
C CYS A 296 3.96 18.05 -9.66
N LEU A 297 3.25 16.97 -9.32
CA LEU A 297 3.78 15.65 -8.93
C LEU A 297 4.62 15.64 -7.62
N ARG A 298 4.97 16.78 -7.05
CA ARG A 298 5.75 16.85 -5.81
C ARG A 298 4.93 16.45 -4.56
N PRO A 299 5.56 15.84 -3.55
CA PRO A 299 4.91 15.55 -2.28
C PRO A 299 4.61 16.83 -1.48
N GLY A 300 3.62 16.76 -0.58
CA GLY A 300 3.39 17.74 0.48
C GLY A 300 2.16 18.65 0.33
N HIS A 301 1.54 18.74 -0.85
CA HIS A 301 0.37 19.61 -1.07
C HIS A 301 -0.62 19.00 -2.08
N ALA A 302 -1.85 19.51 -2.11
CA ALA A 302 -2.90 19.08 -3.04
C ALA A 302 -2.99 20.04 -4.25
N LYS A 303 -3.61 19.58 -5.35
CA LYS A 303 -3.78 20.38 -6.59
C LYS A 303 -4.41 21.76 -6.34
N GLY A 304 -5.42 21.84 -5.46
CA GLY A 304 -6.11 23.10 -5.16
C GLY A 304 -5.27 24.16 -4.44
N GLN A 305 -4.14 23.77 -3.84
CA GLN A 305 -3.20 24.69 -3.17
C GLN A 305 -1.89 24.84 -3.97
N CYS A 306 -1.83 24.28 -5.18
CA CYS A 306 -0.63 24.27 -6.00
C CYS A 306 -0.61 25.48 -6.93
N THR A 307 0.42 26.32 -6.78
CA THR A 307 0.73 27.45 -7.68
C THR A 307 1.69 27.07 -8.81
N ALA A 308 2.32 25.90 -8.74
CA ALA A 308 3.27 25.43 -9.75
C ALA A 308 2.58 24.97 -11.05
N GLU A 309 3.38 24.78 -12.09
CA GLU A 309 2.96 24.34 -13.42
C GLU A 309 2.25 22.97 -13.40
N ASP A 310 1.33 22.75 -14.35
CA ASP A 310 0.53 21.52 -14.43
C ASP A 310 1.24 20.44 -15.27
N PHE A 311 1.74 19.43 -14.58
CA PHE A 311 2.32 18.21 -15.12
C PHE A 311 1.36 17.01 -15.02
N SER A 312 0.06 17.21 -14.79
CA SER A 312 -0.91 16.12 -14.62
C SER A 312 -0.99 15.15 -15.79
N ASN A 313 -0.61 15.60 -16.98
CA ASN A 313 -0.65 14.81 -18.22
C ASN A 313 0.66 14.06 -18.51
N ARG A 314 1.65 14.13 -17.59
CA ARG A 314 2.98 13.53 -17.75
C ARG A 314 3.18 12.34 -16.82
N CYS A 315 3.95 11.36 -17.29
CA CYS A 315 4.35 10.21 -16.48
C CYS A 315 5.27 10.64 -15.34
N TYR A 316 5.01 10.15 -14.11
CA TYR A 316 5.88 10.44 -12.95
C TYR A 316 7.32 9.96 -13.16
N ASN A 317 7.49 8.88 -13.92
CA ASN A 317 8.79 8.25 -14.10
C ASN A 317 9.55 8.86 -15.28
N TRP A 318 8.85 9.20 -16.37
CA TRP A 318 9.47 9.50 -17.67
C TRP A 318 9.19 10.92 -18.17
N SER A 319 8.37 11.71 -17.47
CA SER A 319 8.05 13.11 -17.81
C SER A 319 7.39 13.34 -19.18
N ASP A 320 7.07 12.28 -19.94
CA ASP A 320 6.43 12.39 -21.24
C ASP A 320 4.90 12.32 -21.18
N ILE A 321 4.28 12.97 -22.17
CA ILE A 321 2.83 13.01 -22.39
C ILE A 321 2.43 11.72 -23.12
N GLY A 322 1.56 10.91 -22.52
CA GLY A 322 0.99 9.73 -23.20
C GLY A 322 0.93 8.45 -22.37
N HIS A 323 1.74 8.34 -21.31
CA HIS A 323 1.62 7.24 -20.34
C HIS A 323 0.63 7.66 -19.25
N LYS A 324 -0.66 7.35 -19.43
CA LYS A 324 -1.65 7.54 -18.37
C LYS A 324 -1.32 6.61 -17.20
N LEU A 325 -1.25 7.17 -15.98
CA LEU A 325 -1.28 6.38 -14.76
C LEU A 325 -2.58 5.57 -14.75
N GLN A 326 -2.46 4.26 -14.82
CA GLN A 326 -3.57 3.30 -14.69
C GLN A 326 -3.69 2.84 -13.24
#